data_AF-A0A3D2VNW3-F1
#
_entry.id   AF-A0A3D2VNW3-F1
#
_cell.length_a   1.000
_cell.length_b   1.000
_cell.length_c   1.000
_cell.angle_alpha   90.00
_cell.angle_beta   90.00
_cell.angle_gamma   90.00
#
_symmetry.space_group_name_H-M   'P 1'
#
loop_
_entity.id
_entity.type
_entity.pdbx_description
1 polymer ?
#
loop_
_entity_poly.entity_id
_entity_poly.type
_entity_poly.pdbx_seq_one_letter_code
_entity_poly.pdbx_strand_id
1 'polypeptide(L)' 'TDDKIYCVYIAPNAEMVKQHAEQGGFPANKISEIKVGIDPTTAEA' A
#
# COMPACT_ATOMS: atom_id res chain seq x y z
N THR A 1 13.03 -13.88 0.48
CA THR A 1 13.26 -13.02 1.67
C THR A 1 11.91 -12.65 2.22
N ASP A 2 11.53 -13.38 3.24
CA ASP A 2 10.23 -13.33 3.92
C ASP A 2 10.13 -12.16 4.90
N ASP A 3 11.21 -11.39 5.05
CA ASP A 3 11.27 -10.18 5.86
C ASP A 3 10.76 -8.96 5.08
N LYS A 4 9.44 -8.90 4.86
CA LYS A 4 8.77 -7.75 4.24
C LYS A 4 7.42 -7.50 4.89
N ILE A 5 7.17 -6.25 5.24
CA ILE A 5 5.87 -5.77 5.67
C ILE A 5 5.21 -5.07 4.48
N TYR A 6 3.97 -5.44 4.19
CA TYR A 6 3.15 -4.81 3.16
C TYR A 6 1.99 -4.08 3.83
N CYS A 7 1.83 -2.80 3.50
CA CYS A 7 0.71 -1.98 3.96
C CYS A 7 -0.06 -1.46 2.75
N VAL A 8 -1.38 -1.59 2.78
CA VAL A 8 -2.28 -1.06 1.75
C VAL A 8 -2.93 0.21 2.27
N TYR A 9 -2.84 1.29 1.50
CA TYR A 9 -3.41 2.58 1.83
C TYR A 9 -4.36 3.04 0.74
N ILE A 10 -5.45 3.69 1.14
CA ILE A 10 -6.32 4.44 0.23
C ILE A 10 -5.82 5.89 0.27
N ALA A 11 -5.14 6.32 -0.79
CA ALA A 11 -4.55 7.65 -0.88
C ALA A 11 -4.65 8.19 -2.32
N PRO A 12 -4.80 9.52 -2.52
CA PRO A 12 -4.86 10.15 -3.83
C PRO A 12 -3.54 10.09 -4.62
N ASN A 13 -2.39 9.88 -3.97
CA ASN A 13 -1.10 9.68 -4.64
C ASN A 13 -0.08 8.99 -3.72
N ALA A 14 1.02 8.51 -4.33
CA ALA A 14 2.10 7.83 -3.63
C ALA A 14 2.94 8.74 -2.72
N GLU A 15 3.00 10.04 -3.00
CA GLU A 15 3.80 11.00 -2.22
C GLU A 15 3.26 11.14 -0.80
N MET A 16 1.94 11.18 -0.63
CA MET A 16 1.35 11.24 0.71
C MET A 16 1.61 9.98 1.54
N VAL A 17 1.65 8.80 0.91
CA VAL A 17 2.02 7.55 1.59
C VAL A 17 3.49 7.61 2.04
N LYS A 18 4.38 8.18 1.21
CA LYS A 18 5.78 8.38 1.55
C LYS A 18 5.94 9.34 2.73
N GLN A 19 5.28 10.50 2.69
CA GLN A 19 5.32 11.48 3.78
C GLN A 19 4.81 10.89 5.11
N HIS A 20 3.74 10.08 5.06
CA HIS A 20 3.23 9.39 6.23
C HIS A 20 4.28 8.43 6.83
N ALA A 21 4.99 7.68 5.99
CA ALA A 21 6.06 6.79 6.43
C ALA A 21 7.25 7.54 7.03
N GLU A 22 7.64 8.67 6.42
CA GLU A 22 8.69 9.56 6.93
C GLU A 22 8.33 10.14 8.31
N GLN A 23 7.09 10.59 8.48
CA GLN A 23 6.58 11.09 9.76
C GLN A 23 6.42 9.99 10.81
N GLY A 24 6.04 8.78 10.39
CA GLY A 24 5.87 7.61 11.25
C GLY A 24 7.17 6.89 11.60
N GLY A 25 8.29 7.27 10.97
CA GLY A 25 9.61 6.69 11.25
C GLY A 25 9.78 5.25 10.77
N PHE A 26 9.06 4.83 9.72
CA PHE A 26 9.16 3.47 9.17
C PHE A 26 9.53 3.48 7.68
N PRO A 27 10.20 2.43 7.18
CA PRO A 27 10.69 2.41 5.80
C PRO A 27 9.58 2.10 4.78
N ALA A 28 9.36 3.02 3.83
CA ALA A 28 8.53 2.81 2.63
C ALA A 28 9.42 2.61 1.39
N ASN A 29 10.21 1.53 1.38
CA ASN A 29 11.24 1.25 0.35
C ASN A 29 10.68 1.15 -1.08
N LYS A 30 9.41 0.71 -1.22
CA LYS A 30 8.73 0.57 -2.51
C LYS A 30 7.25 0.90 -2.33
N ILE A 31 6.77 1.86 -3.12
CA ILE A 31 5.35 2.21 -3.20
C ILE A 31 4.88 1.87 -4.62
N SER A 32 3.73 1.22 -4.74
CA SER A 32 3.15 0.82 -6.03
C SER A 32 1.65 1.04 -6.00
N GLU A 33 1.13 1.66 -7.06
CA GLU A 33 -0.30 1.89 -7.21
C GLU A 33 -1.03 0.56 -7.49
N ILE A 34 -2.11 0.31 -6.77
CA ILE A 34 -2.99 -0.83 -6.98
C ILE A 34 -4.15 -0.34 -7.85
N LYS A 35 -4.19 -0.79 -9.12
CA LYS A 35 -5.23 -0.40 -10.08
C LYS A 35 -6.55 -1.14 -9.89
N VAL A 36 -6.48 -2.37 -9.38
CA VAL A 36 -7.61 -3.24 -9.14
C VAL A 36 -7.30 -4.14 -7.94
N GLY A 37 -8.23 -4.21 -6.99
CA GLY A 37 -8.22 -5.20 -5.92
C GLY A 37 -9.16 -6.33 -6.29
N ILE A 38 -8.69 -7.57 -6.15
CA ILE A 38 -9.55 -8.75 -6.25
C ILE A 38 -9.69 -9.28 -4.82
N ASP A 39 -10.92 -9.29 -4.32
CA ASP A 39 -11.28 -9.82 -3.01
C ASP A 39 -12.21 -11.04 -3.17
N PRO A 40 -12.36 -11.92 -2.18
CA PRO A 40 -13.17 -13.12 -2.35
C PRO A 40 -14.65 -12.85 -2.71
N THR A 41 -15.18 -11.64 -2.43
CA THR A 41 -16.53 -11.25 -2.82
C THR A 41 -16.64 -10.84 -4.30
N THR A 42 -15.53 -10.55 -4.98
CA THR A 42 -15.54 -10.33 -6.45
C THR A 42 -16.02 -11.56 -7.24
N ALA A 43 -16.05 -12.76 -6.64
CA ALA A 43 -16.54 -13.97 -7.28
C ALA A 43 -18.08 -14.09 -7.31
N GLU A 44 -18.79 -13.26 -6.54
CA GLU A 44 -20.26 -13.31 -6.38
C GLU A 44 -21.00 -12.30 -7.27
N ALA A 45 -20.28 -11.49 -8.07
CA ALA A 45 -20.80 -10.43 -8.92
C ALA A 45 -21.05 -10.85 -10.38
#